data_AF-A0A8T5L699-F1
#
_entry.id   AF-A0A8T5L699-F1
#
_cell.length_a   1.000
_cell.length_b   1.000
_cell.length_c   1.000
_cell.angle_alpha   90.00
_cell.angle_beta   90.00
_cell.angle_gamma   90.00
#
_symmetry.space_group_name_H-M   'P 1'
#
loop_
_entity.id
_entity.type
_entity.pdbx_description
1 polymer ?
#
loop_
_entity_poly.entity_id
_entity_poly.type
_entity_poly.pdbx_seq_one_letter_code
_entity_poly.pdbx_strand_id
1 'polypeptide(L)'
;MDAWAAFLGIWLADGSVSGNDVVISQKVPEKTAKIEQLLAQLPFTVKRYENMFVIHKKQLASFMKQFGKAATKHVPDFIKQLSKRQIEIFLDWFCLGDGTVMRSGHRIFYTISKDLADDVQELLLKIGRVGVVKQRVRTGKIWIVDHYANRTPISYEVHERVQKLNSWIDRRDTKTVPYTGKVYCATVPNHIMYIRRNGKPYWCGNTLMFWSGPNKLFNQTLKKFEQKLADEGYVGYIDLNCIVNSKGIYPIEFTSRFGYPCVFIQEEGMISPMGDFLYELALGGLPKLKVHTGFQIGVRIVVPPFPFSDKETFNVKSKDSVIFFKKPVSGVHIEDVKLVNGEWVVTGTAGVVLTVCGTGSTLKQAQAQVYQRIKNISIPHMYYRDDIGDRWVDDSDKLHSWGYLREQ
;
A
#
# COMPACT_ATOMS: atom_id res chain seq x y z
N MET A 1 25.33 -16.53 -10.95
CA MET A 1 24.09 -15.72 -10.95
C MET A 1 24.37 -14.23 -10.82
N ASP A 2 25.32 -13.81 -9.99
CA ASP A 2 25.60 -12.39 -9.74
C ASP A 2 26.03 -11.61 -11.00
N ALA A 3 26.98 -12.13 -11.77
CA ALA A 3 27.39 -11.53 -13.06
C ALA A 3 26.21 -11.43 -14.05
N TRP A 4 25.26 -12.37 -13.97
CA TRP A 4 24.06 -12.34 -14.81
C TRP A 4 23.06 -11.26 -14.36
N ALA A 5 22.86 -11.09 -13.04
CA ALA A 5 22.06 -10.00 -12.50
C ALA A 5 22.65 -8.63 -12.83
N ALA A 6 23.97 -8.49 -12.70
CA ALA A 6 24.72 -7.31 -13.12
C ALA A 6 24.54 -7.00 -14.62
N PHE A 7 24.69 -8.01 -15.47
CA PHE A 7 24.50 -7.89 -16.92
C PHE A 7 23.10 -7.43 -17.30
N LEU A 8 22.07 -7.99 -16.67
CA LEU A 8 20.69 -7.56 -16.92
C LEU A 8 20.42 -6.15 -16.41
N GLY A 9 21.02 -5.76 -15.28
CA GLY A 9 20.95 -4.39 -14.77
C GLY A 9 21.47 -3.38 -15.80
N ILE A 10 22.69 -3.56 -16.28
CA ILE A 10 23.26 -2.63 -17.26
C ILE A 10 22.59 -2.73 -18.63
N TRP A 11 22.14 -3.91 -19.05
CA TRP A 11 21.43 -4.07 -20.32
C TRP A 11 20.03 -3.42 -20.29
N LEU A 12 19.30 -3.50 -19.18
CA LEU A 12 18.01 -2.80 -19.07
C LEU A 12 18.18 -1.29 -19.10
N ALA A 13 19.31 -0.76 -18.63
CA ALA A 13 19.66 0.66 -18.80
C ALA A 13 20.08 0.96 -20.25
N ASP A 14 21.33 0.62 -20.59
CA ASP A 14 22.02 1.06 -21.80
C ASP A 14 21.88 0.09 -23.00
N GLY A 15 21.11 -0.98 -22.83
CA GLY A 15 21.04 -2.07 -23.78
C GLY A 15 19.82 -2.06 -24.71
N SER A 16 19.99 -2.74 -25.84
CA SER A 16 18.94 -3.03 -26.81
C SER A 16 19.18 -4.37 -27.51
N VAL A 17 18.19 -4.84 -28.28
CA VAL A 17 18.37 -5.95 -29.21
C VAL A 17 18.18 -5.46 -30.64
N SER A 18 19.12 -5.75 -31.52
CA SER A 18 19.05 -5.48 -32.96
C SER A 18 19.26 -6.79 -33.72
N GLY A 19 18.22 -7.30 -34.39
CA GLY A 19 18.31 -8.62 -35.05
C GLY A 19 18.64 -9.75 -34.07
N ASN A 20 19.84 -10.32 -34.19
CA ASN A 20 20.40 -11.36 -33.31
C ASN A 20 21.48 -10.82 -32.36
N ASP A 21 21.69 -9.51 -32.35
CA ASP A 21 22.69 -8.83 -31.54
C ASP A 21 22.08 -8.29 -30.26
N VAL A 22 22.68 -8.64 -29.14
CA VAL A 22 22.45 -7.99 -27.86
C VAL A 22 23.52 -6.94 -27.68
N VAL A 23 23.09 -5.69 -27.58
CA VAL A 23 23.96 -4.52 -27.60
C VAL A 23 23.87 -3.79 -26.27
N ILE A 24 25.00 -3.31 -25.76
CA ILE A 24 25.09 -2.32 -24.66
C ILE A 24 25.88 -1.12 -25.19
N SER A 25 25.28 0.07 -25.15
CA SER A 25 25.91 1.29 -25.68
C SER A 25 26.36 2.20 -24.55
N GLN A 26 27.67 2.46 -24.42
CA GLN A 26 28.22 3.31 -23.37
C GLN A 26 29.46 4.06 -23.86
N LYS A 27 29.48 5.38 -23.62
CA LYS A 27 30.54 6.30 -24.08
C LYS A 27 31.48 6.77 -22.97
N VAL A 28 31.09 6.59 -21.70
CA VAL A 28 31.90 7.05 -20.56
C VAL A 28 33.01 6.03 -20.30
N PRO A 29 34.31 6.38 -20.46
CA PRO A 29 35.41 5.41 -20.42
C PRO A 29 35.46 4.56 -19.14
N GLU A 30 35.21 5.17 -17.98
CA GLU A 30 35.20 4.47 -16.69
C GLU A 30 34.08 3.41 -16.61
N LYS A 31 32.88 3.74 -17.11
CA LYS A 31 31.75 2.81 -17.17
C LYS A 31 32.04 1.69 -18.16
N THR A 32 32.60 2.03 -19.32
CA THR A 32 32.97 1.07 -20.37
C THR A 32 33.98 0.04 -19.86
N ALA A 33 34.99 0.44 -19.09
CA ALA A 33 35.95 -0.47 -18.48
C ALA A 33 35.29 -1.45 -17.49
N LYS A 34 34.36 -0.97 -16.65
CA LYS A 34 33.58 -1.82 -15.74
C LYS A 34 32.72 -2.83 -16.50
N ILE A 35 32.03 -2.37 -17.55
CA ILE A 35 31.18 -3.24 -18.40
C ILE A 35 32.02 -4.33 -19.06
N GLU A 36 33.20 -3.99 -19.58
CA GLU A 36 34.11 -4.97 -20.19
C GLU A 36 34.54 -6.08 -19.21
N GLN A 37 34.91 -5.71 -17.98
CA GLN A 37 35.25 -6.66 -16.91
C GLN A 37 34.07 -7.56 -16.53
N LEU A 38 32.85 -7.01 -16.51
CA LEU A 38 31.64 -7.79 -16.25
C LEU A 38 31.37 -8.78 -17.39
N LEU A 39 31.45 -8.33 -18.64
CA LEU A 39 31.17 -9.15 -19.81
C LEU A 39 32.17 -10.31 -19.96
N ALA A 40 33.42 -10.12 -19.53
CA ALA A 40 34.44 -11.17 -19.49
C ALA A 40 34.10 -12.33 -18.52
N GLN A 41 33.23 -12.11 -17.54
CA GLN A 41 32.77 -13.15 -16.59
C GLN A 41 31.62 -13.99 -17.14
N LEU A 42 31.05 -13.61 -18.28
CA LEU A 42 29.93 -14.31 -18.90
C LEU A 42 30.43 -15.29 -19.97
N PRO A 43 29.70 -16.39 -20.23
CA PRO A 43 30.09 -17.39 -21.23
C PRO A 43 29.75 -16.92 -22.67
N PHE A 44 29.95 -15.63 -22.98
CA PHE A 44 29.63 -15.05 -24.28
C PHE A 44 30.85 -14.38 -24.89
N THR A 45 31.07 -14.64 -26.18
CA THR A 45 32.03 -13.88 -26.97
C THR A 45 31.46 -12.49 -27.23
N VAL A 46 32.17 -11.45 -26.78
CA VAL A 46 31.78 -10.05 -26.93
C VAL A 46 32.69 -9.38 -27.94
N LYS A 47 32.09 -8.67 -28.91
CA LYS A 47 32.81 -7.77 -29.82
C LYS A 47 32.67 -6.35 -29.31
N ARG A 48 33.80 -5.66 -29.12
CA ARG A 48 33.85 -4.25 -28.74
C ARG A 48 34.00 -3.39 -29.99
N TYR A 49 33.17 -2.38 -30.09
CA TYR A 49 33.30 -1.26 -31.01
C TYR A 49 33.47 0.03 -30.18
N GLU A 50 33.65 1.18 -30.83
CA GLU A 50 34.00 2.44 -30.18
C GLU A 50 33.13 2.76 -28.95
N ASN A 51 31.80 2.74 -29.11
CA ASN A 51 30.83 3.10 -28.05
C ASN A 51 29.85 1.97 -27.71
N MET A 52 30.14 0.72 -28.11
CA MET A 52 29.21 -0.38 -27.92
C MET A 52 29.88 -1.74 -27.75
N PHE A 53 29.22 -2.60 -26.97
CA PHE A 53 29.52 -4.01 -26.83
C PHE A 53 28.43 -4.82 -27.50
N VAL A 54 28.82 -5.78 -28.34
CA VAL A 54 27.91 -6.58 -29.15
C VAL A 54 28.12 -8.06 -28.88
N ILE A 55 27.03 -8.75 -28.52
CA ILE A 55 26.97 -10.20 -28.36
C ILE A 55 26.08 -10.78 -29.45
N HIS A 56 26.71 -11.44 -30.43
CA HIS A 56 25.99 -12.08 -31.55
C HIS A 56 25.55 -13.50 -31.17
N LYS A 57 24.38 -13.64 -30.54
CA LYS A 57 23.82 -14.93 -30.11
C LYS A 57 22.30 -14.93 -30.24
N LYS A 58 21.77 -15.66 -31.22
CA LYS A 58 20.31 -15.75 -31.50
C LYS A 58 19.48 -16.13 -30.27
N GLN A 59 19.92 -17.13 -29.48
CA GLN A 59 19.22 -17.57 -28.28
C GLN A 59 19.15 -16.45 -27.23
N LEU A 60 20.28 -15.79 -26.95
CA LEU A 60 20.33 -14.67 -26.03
C LEU A 60 19.48 -13.50 -26.52
N ALA A 61 19.57 -13.12 -27.79
CA ALA A 61 18.75 -12.06 -28.37
C ALA A 61 17.25 -12.38 -28.28
N SER A 62 16.85 -13.62 -28.55
CA SER A 62 15.46 -14.06 -28.40
C SER A 62 14.98 -13.93 -26.96
N PHE A 63 15.82 -14.32 -25.99
CA PHE A 63 15.53 -14.19 -24.58
C PHE A 63 15.40 -12.70 -24.17
N MET A 64 16.32 -11.84 -24.60
CA MET A 64 16.31 -10.43 -24.19
C MET A 64 15.15 -9.63 -24.81
N LYS A 65 14.66 -10.02 -25.99
CA LYS A 65 13.51 -9.37 -26.65
C LYS A 65 12.23 -9.38 -25.82
N GLN A 66 12.06 -10.35 -24.92
CA GLN A 66 10.84 -10.45 -24.11
C GLN A 66 10.72 -9.31 -23.09
N PHE A 67 11.82 -8.64 -22.73
CA PHE A 67 11.85 -7.59 -21.71
C PHE A 67 11.59 -6.18 -22.25
N GLY A 68 10.95 -6.07 -23.41
CA GLY A 68 10.44 -4.81 -23.95
C GLY A 68 11.47 -3.88 -24.62
N LYS A 69 10.97 -2.75 -25.13
CA LYS A 69 11.75 -1.65 -25.73
C LYS A 69 11.77 -0.46 -24.78
N ALA A 70 12.49 0.62 -25.08
CA ALA A 70 12.70 1.73 -24.15
C ALA A 70 11.45 2.19 -23.33
N ALA A 71 10.28 2.31 -23.96
CA ALA A 71 9.02 2.71 -23.31
C ALA A 71 8.20 1.58 -22.67
N THR A 72 8.54 0.31 -22.94
CA THR A 72 7.84 -0.90 -22.46
C THR A 72 8.78 -1.88 -21.75
N LYS A 73 10.01 -1.44 -21.44
CA LYS A 73 11.01 -2.23 -20.71
C LYS A 73 10.44 -2.58 -19.34
N HIS A 74 10.76 -3.78 -18.84
CA HIS A 74 10.38 -4.24 -17.51
C HIS A 74 11.44 -5.21 -16.97
N VAL A 75 11.49 -5.37 -15.65
CA VAL A 75 12.40 -6.29 -14.98
C VAL A 75 11.86 -7.71 -15.08
N PRO A 76 12.69 -8.70 -15.48
CA PRO A 76 12.30 -10.11 -15.49
C PRO A 76 11.86 -10.62 -14.10
N ASP A 77 10.82 -11.44 -14.03
CA ASP A 77 10.30 -11.96 -12.76
C ASP A 77 11.33 -12.72 -11.92
N PHE A 78 12.23 -13.47 -12.55
CA PHE A 78 13.28 -14.18 -11.82
C PHE A 78 14.25 -13.24 -11.12
N ILE A 79 14.48 -12.01 -11.62
CA ILE A 79 15.28 -10.99 -10.92
C ILE A 79 14.55 -10.55 -9.65
N LYS A 80 13.24 -10.38 -9.70
CA LYS A 80 12.38 -10.01 -8.55
C LYS A 80 12.34 -11.09 -7.46
N GLN A 81 12.71 -12.32 -7.80
CA GLN A 81 12.76 -13.46 -6.89
C GLN A 81 14.18 -13.72 -6.33
N LEU A 82 15.19 -12.95 -6.74
CA LEU A 82 16.55 -13.12 -6.24
C LEU A 82 16.72 -12.70 -4.77
N SER A 83 17.83 -13.14 -4.18
CA SER A 83 18.23 -12.69 -2.85
C SER A 83 18.44 -11.18 -2.80
N LYS A 84 18.27 -10.58 -1.61
CA LYS A 84 18.52 -9.15 -1.38
C LYS A 84 19.85 -8.68 -2.00
N ARG A 85 20.94 -9.42 -1.72
CA ARG A 85 22.29 -9.12 -2.23
C ARG A 85 22.35 -9.06 -3.75
N GLN A 86 21.63 -9.95 -4.43
CA GLN A 86 21.62 -10.01 -5.89
C GLN A 86 20.74 -8.95 -6.52
N ILE A 87 19.63 -8.58 -5.87
CA ILE A 87 18.82 -7.43 -6.28
C ILE A 87 19.64 -6.14 -6.12
N GLU A 88 20.43 -6.01 -5.05
CA GLU A 88 21.36 -4.88 -4.88
C GLU A 88 22.36 -4.79 -6.04
N ILE A 89 22.97 -5.91 -6.43
CA ILE A 89 23.86 -5.97 -7.61
C ILE A 89 23.12 -5.52 -8.88
N PHE A 90 21.93 -6.04 -9.14
CA PHE A 90 21.14 -5.63 -10.30
C PHE A 90 20.89 -4.11 -10.30
N LEU A 91 20.45 -3.55 -9.16
CA LEU A 91 20.16 -2.12 -9.03
C LEU A 91 21.43 -1.26 -9.16
N ASP A 92 22.58 -1.72 -8.68
CA ASP A 92 23.85 -1.01 -8.82
C ASP A 92 24.25 -0.88 -10.30
N TRP A 93 24.13 -1.96 -11.06
CA TRP A 93 24.44 -1.96 -12.49
C TRP A 93 23.39 -1.23 -13.33
N PHE A 94 22.12 -1.30 -12.95
CA PHE A 94 21.08 -0.48 -13.58
C PHE A 94 21.33 1.02 -13.33
N CYS A 95 21.70 1.41 -12.11
CA CYS A 95 22.06 2.78 -11.76
C CYS A 95 23.34 3.24 -12.48
N LEU A 96 24.27 2.33 -12.77
CA LEU A 96 25.49 2.65 -13.52
C LEU A 96 25.15 3.18 -14.92
N GLY A 97 24.15 2.62 -15.59
CA GLY A 97 23.69 3.11 -16.89
C GLY A 97 22.73 4.29 -16.75
N ASP A 98 21.53 4.03 -16.24
CA ASP A 98 20.38 4.96 -16.21
C ASP A 98 20.11 5.48 -14.80
N GLY A 99 21.15 5.91 -14.10
CA GLY A 99 21.02 6.48 -12.76
C GLY A 99 22.06 7.52 -12.40
N THR A 100 21.78 8.23 -11.30
CA THR A 100 22.68 9.18 -10.67
C THR A 100 22.84 8.80 -9.21
N VAL A 101 24.09 8.68 -8.75
CA VAL A 101 24.41 8.57 -7.32
C VAL A 101 24.64 9.98 -6.79
N MET A 102 23.81 10.42 -5.86
CA MET A 102 23.95 11.72 -5.18
C MET A 102 25.11 11.68 -4.18
N ARG A 103 25.62 12.85 -3.78
CA ARG A 103 26.69 12.99 -2.76
C ARG A 103 26.36 12.29 -1.44
N SER A 104 25.08 12.18 -1.09
CA SER A 104 24.60 11.47 0.10
C SER A 104 24.60 9.93 -0.04
N GLY A 105 25.02 9.39 -1.19
CA GLY A 105 24.93 7.96 -1.52
C GLY A 105 23.56 7.51 -2.03
N HIS A 106 22.58 8.41 -2.14
CA HIS A 106 21.25 8.08 -2.64
C HIS A 106 21.25 7.93 -4.16
N ARG A 107 20.60 6.89 -4.69
CA ARG A 107 20.43 6.69 -6.13
C ARG A 107 19.13 7.31 -6.63
N ILE A 108 19.19 7.91 -7.81
CA ILE A 108 18.01 8.25 -8.61
C ILE A 108 18.11 7.45 -9.90
N PHE A 109 17.09 6.66 -10.17
CA PHE A 109 16.98 5.88 -11.39
C PHE A 109 16.07 6.60 -12.38
N TYR A 110 16.39 6.52 -13.67
CA TYR A 110 15.64 7.18 -14.74
C TYR A 110 15.10 6.15 -15.73
N THR A 111 13.88 6.36 -16.20
CA THR A 111 13.32 5.56 -17.30
C THR A 111 12.15 6.29 -17.95
N ILE A 112 11.81 5.92 -19.18
CA ILE A 112 10.56 6.34 -19.83
C ILE A 112 9.48 5.24 -19.78
N SER A 113 9.84 4.03 -19.34
CA SER A 113 8.89 2.94 -19.11
C SER A 113 8.29 3.05 -17.71
N LYS A 114 6.96 3.12 -17.63
CA LYS A 114 6.25 3.10 -16.35
C LYS A 114 6.45 1.77 -15.63
N ASP A 115 6.43 0.66 -16.37
CA ASP A 115 6.57 -0.68 -15.81
C ASP A 115 7.95 -0.87 -15.20
N LEU A 116 9.01 -0.42 -15.89
CA LEU A 116 10.37 -0.44 -15.32
C LEU A 116 10.49 0.43 -14.07
N ALA A 117 9.83 1.60 -14.02
CA ALA A 117 9.83 2.46 -12.84
C ALA A 117 9.15 1.79 -11.65
N ASP A 118 8.03 1.11 -11.91
CA ASP A 118 7.28 0.33 -10.93
C ASP A 118 8.08 -0.87 -10.43
N ASP A 119 8.77 -1.58 -11.32
CA ASP A 119 9.63 -2.71 -10.99
C ASP A 119 10.84 -2.29 -10.16
N VAL A 120 11.50 -1.18 -10.51
CA VAL A 120 12.61 -0.64 -9.70
C VAL A 120 12.11 -0.26 -8.29
N GLN A 121 10.90 0.30 -8.17
CA GLN A 121 10.29 0.56 -6.87
C GLN A 121 10.02 -0.74 -6.08
N GLU A 122 9.56 -1.81 -6.74
CA GLU A 122 9.40 -3.14 -6.13
C GLU A 122 10.74 -3.74 -5.66
N LEU A 123 11.78 -3.65 -6.49
CA LEU A 123 13.12 -4.15 -6.14
C LEU A 123 13.69 -3.39 -4.93
N LEU A 124 13.54 -2.06 -4.90
CA LEU A 124 13.92 -1.25 -3.74
C LEU A 124 13.20 -1.71 -2.47
N LEU A 125 11.89 -1.98 -2.54
CA LEU A 125 11.13 -2.51 -1.42
C LEU A 125 11.70 -3.84 -0.93
N LYS A 126 12.00 -4.77 -1.83
CA LYS A 126 12.53 -6.11 -1.51
C LYS A 126 13.90 -6.08 -0.82
N ILE A 127 14.70 -5.04 -1.05
CA ILE A 127 15.99 -4.85 -0.37
C ILE A 127 15.89 -4.03 0.92
N GLY A 128 14.67 -3.63 1.32
CA GLY A 128 14.40 -2.85 2.52
C GLY A 128 14.64 -1.36 2.33
N ARG A 129 14.46 -0.84 1.11
CA ARG A 129 14.59 0.58 0.75
C ARG A 129 13.24 1.13 0.28
N VAL A 130 13.09 2.45 0.31
CA VAL A 130 11.87 3.11 -0.16
C VAL A 130 12.12 3.78 -1.50
N GLY A 131 11.43 3.33 -2.54
CA GLY A 131 11.41 3.99 -3.85
C GLY A 131 10.27 5.00 -3.94
N VAL A 132 10.57 6.26 -4.28
CA VAL A 132 9.55 7.27 -4.60
C VAL A 132 9.59 7.55 -6.10
N VAL A 133 8.52 7.22 -6.82
CA VAL A 133 8.40 7.49 -8.24
C VAL A 133 7.90 8.92 -8.45
N LYS A 134 8.59 9.69 -9.27
CA LYS A 134 8.16 11.01 -9.73
C LYS A 134 7.99 11.00 -11.23
N GLN A 135 6.84 11.48 -11.69
CA GLN A 135 6.62 11.74 -13.10
C GLN A 135 7.17 13.13 -13.47
N ARG A 136 7.86 13.21 -14.61
CA ARG A 136 8.44 14.42 -15.17
C ARG A 136 8.06 14.51 -16.64
N VAL A 137 7.43 15.62 -17.02
CA VAL A 137 7.32 15.99 -18.43
C VAL A 137 8.66 16.63 -18.80
N ARG A 138 9.41 15.98 -19.69
CA ARG A 138 10.60 16.62 -20.29
C ARG A 138 10.15 17.36 -21.52
N THR A 139 10.51 18.63 -21.66
CA THR A 139 10.35 19.38 -22.90
C THR A 139 11.66 19.33 -23.68
N GLY A 140 11.58 19.10 -24.97
CA GLY A 140 12.75 19.07 -25.84
C GLY A 140 12.36 19.24 -27.29
N LYS A 141 13.37 19.26 -28.16
CA LYS A 141 13.19 19.23 -29.61
C LYS A 141 13.79 17.94 -30.15
N ILE A 142 13.12 17.33 -31.13
CA ILE A 142 13.62 16.19 -31.88
C ILE A 142 13.69 16.58 -33.34
N TRP A 143 14.78 16.23 -34.03
CA TRP A 143 14.85 16.40 -35.47
C TRP A 143 14.05 15.28 -36.14
N ILE A 144 13.08 15.64 -36.97
CA ILE A 144 12.27 14.71 -37.75
C ILE A 144 12.48 15.07 -39.21
N VAL A 145 13.23 14.22 -39.92
CA VAL A 145 13.57 14.32 -41.35
C VAL A 145 14.26 15.64 -41.73
N ASP A 146 13.53 16.74 -41.75
CA ASP A 146 13.93 18.06 -42.26
C ASP A 146 13.71 19.22 -41.27
N HIS A 147 13.05 19.00 -40.13
CA HIS A 147 12.77 20.06 -39.14
C HIS A 147 12.83 19.59 -37.69
N TYR A 148 12.92 20.54 -36.75
CA TYR A 148 12.77 20.25 -35.32
C TYR A 148 11.30 20.25 -34.90
N ALA A 149 10.83 19.14 -34.35
CA ALA A 149 9.52 19.03 -33.70
C ALA A 149 9.67 19.09 -32.16
N ASN A 150 8.67 19.66 -31.49
CA ASN A 150 8.63 19.64 -30.02
C ASN A 150 8.29 18.24 -29.53
N ARG A 151 9.02 17.77 -28.52
CA ARG A 151 8.79 16.48 -27.86
C ARG A 151 8.57 16.72 -26.38
N THR A 152 7.48 16.17 -25.85
CA THR A 152 7.10 16.26 -24.43
C THR A 152 7.04 14.88 -23.77
N PRO A 153 8.09 14.03 -23.86
CA PRO A 153 7.97 12.66 -23.35
C PRO A 153 7.84 12.69 -21.83
N ILE A 154 6.97 11.81 -21.33
CA ILE A 154 6.91 11.49 -19.92
C ILE A 154 8.14 10.67 -19.58
N SER A 155 8.82 11.05 -18.50
CA SER A 155 9.89 10.29 -17.89
C SER A 155 9.59 10.09 -16.42
N TYR A 156 10.12 9.02 -15.85
CA TYR A 156 9.98 8.64 -14.46
C TYR A 156 11.33 8.70 -13.79
N GLU A 157 11.36 9.30 -12.61
CA GLU A 157 12.50 9.27 -11.70
C GLU A 157 12.13 8.43 -10.49
N VAL A 158 12.88 7.37 -10.19
CA VAL A 158 12.71 6.59 -8.97
C VAL A 158 13.77 7.02 -7.98
N HIS A 159 13.37 7.76 -6.95
CA HIS A 159 14.26 8.27 -5.91
C HIS A 159 14.38 7.22 -4.81
N GLU A 160 15.58 6.65 -4.63
CA GLU A 160 15.87 5.78 -3.50
C GLU A 160 16.06 6.60 -2.23
N ARG A 161 15.20 6.34 -1.24
CA ARG A 161 15.33 6.90 0.10
C ARG A 161 15.99 5.88 1.03
N VAL A 162 17.17 6.26 1.53
CA VAL A 162 18.05 5.38 2.31
C VAL A 162 18.00 5.72 3.81
N GLN A 163 17.78 7.00 4.16
CA GLN A 163 17.90 7.50 5.54
C GLN A 163 16.57 7.65 6.30
N LYS A 164 15.44 7.85 5.59
CA LYS A 164 14.12 7.99 6.21
C LYS A 164 13.32 6.70 6.00
N LEU A 165 13.68 5.65 6.74
CA LEU A 165 12.90 4.40 6.77
C LEU A 165 11.61 4.58 7.57
N ASN A 166 11.63 5.45 8.59
CA ASN A 166 10.41 5.82 9.29
C ASN A 166 9.60 6.77 8.40
N SER A 167 8.30 6.58 8.35
CA SER A 167 7.38 7.56 7.78
C SER A 167 7.08 8.60 8.85
N TRP A 168 7.28 9.88 8.55
CA TRP A 168 6.81 10.96 9.40
C TRP A 168 6.10 12.01 8.55
N ILE A 169 5.00 12.50 9.10
CA ILE A 169 4.22 13.58 8.50
C ILE A 169 4.82 14.88 9.03
N ASP A 170 5.54 15.60 8.16
CA ASP A 170 5.99 16.95 8.46
C ASP A 170 4.85 17.93 8.22
N ARG A 171 4.61 18.88 9.14
CA ARG A 171 3.57 19.92 8.95
C ARG A 171 3.73 20.67 7.62
N ARG A 172 4.96 20.81 7.12
CA ARG A 172 5.26 21.43 5.81
C ARG A 172 4.81 20.59 4.61
N ASP A 173 4.70 19.27 4.81
CA ASP A 173 4.24 18.31 3.80
C ASP A 173 2.72 18.05 3.91
N THR A 174 2.06 18.60 4.93
CA THR A 174 0.62 18.52 5.15
C THR A 174 -0.07 19.76 4.60
N LYS A 175 -1.14 19.57 3.84
CA LYS A 175 -2.01 20.66 3.39
C LYS A 175 -3.46 20.29 3.60
N THR A 176 -4.24 21.22 4.16
CA THR A 176 -5.69 21.13 4.12
C THR A 176 -6.13 21.43 2.70
N VAL A 177 -6.77 20.45 2.06
CA VAL A 177 -7.35 20.61 0.73
C VAL A 177 -8.83 20.32 0.82
N PRO A 178 -9.70 21.15 0.22
CA PRO A 178 -11.08 20.76 -0.02
C PRO A 178 -11.06 19.46 -0.82
N TYR A 179 -11.54 18.39 -0.20
CA TYR A 179 -11.56 17.06 -0.80
C TYR A 179 -12.99 16.67 -1.09
N THR A 180 -13.31 16.60 -2.38
CA THR A 180 -14.57 16.07 -2.89
C THR A 180 -14.21 14.84 -3.73
N GLY A 181 -14.34 13.65 -3.15
CA GLY A 181 -13.94 12.39 -3.75
C GLY A 181 -14.21 11.22 -2.81
N LYS A 182 -14.07 9.97 -3.29
CA LYS A 182 -14.39 8.78 -2.49
C LYS A 182 -13.17 8.21 -1.77
N VAL A 183 -13.39 7.76 -0.53
CA VAL A 183 -12.46 6.96 0.27
C VAL A 183 -12.84 5.48 0.15
N TYR A 184 -11.88 4.62 -0.18
CA TYR A 184 -12.11 3.21 -0.49
C TYR A 184 -11.55 2.28 0.59
N CYS A 185 -12.16 1.10 0.75
CA CYS A 185 -11.61 -0.02 1.51
C CYS A 185 -11.35 -1.16 0.53
N ALA A 186 -10.08 -1.45 0.26
CA ALA A 186 -9.66 -2.56 -0.61
C ALA A 186 -9.18 -3.74 0.25
N THR A 187 -9.09 -4.94 -0.31
CA THR A 187 -8.46 -6.09 0.35
C THR A 187 -7.70 -6.94 -0.66
N VAL A 188 -6.74 -7.70 -0.17
CA VAL A 188 -5.92 -8.68 -0.91
C VAL A 188 -5.85 -9.96 -0.07
N PRO A 189 -5.52 -11.15 -0.64
CA PRO A 189 -5.54 -12.40 0.11
C PRO A 189 -4.68 -12.43 1.38
N ASN A 190 -3.61 -11.64 1.43
CA ASN A 190 -2.76 -11.52 2.61
C ASN A 190 -3.21 -10.40 3.58
N HIS A 191 -4.33 -9.71 3.28
CA HIS A 191 -4.96 -8.64 4.06
C HIS A 191 -4.04 -7.44 4.38
N ILE A 192 -2.83 -7.39 3.78
CA ILE A 192 -1.84 -6.33 3.91
C ILE A 192 -1.62 -5.74 2.51
N MET A 193 -2.17 -4.56 2.29
CA MET A 193 -2.10 -3.91 0.98
C MET A 193 -0.90 -3.01 0.85
N TYR A 194 -0.10 -3.22 -0.20
CA TYR A 194 0.90 -2.24 -0.65
C TYR A 194 0.25 -1.23 -1.58
N ILE A 195 -0.09 -0.06 -1.06
CA ILE A 195 -0.79 1.01 -1.79
C ILE A 195 0.25 2.01 -2.32
N ARG A 196 0.09 2.45 -3.57
CA ARG A 196 0.92 3.50 -4.17
C ARG A 196 0.07 4.69 -4.58
N ARG A 197 0.30 5.87 -3.98
CA ARG A 197 -0.39 7.13 -4.32
C ARG A 197 0.62 8.17 -4.79
N ASN A 198 0.46 8.66 -6.02
CA ASN A 198 1.36 9.63 -6.66
C ASN A 198 2.84 9.17 -6.57
N GLY A 199 3.08 7.89 -6.84
CA GLY A 199 4.40 7.27 -6.78
C GLY A 199 4.99 7.07 -5.39
N LYS A 200 4.24 7.36 -4.32
CA LYS A 200 4.63 7.12 -2.93
C LYS A 200 3.94 5.85 -2.38
N PRO A 201 4.68 4.89 -1.82
CA PRO A 201 4.12 3.66 -1.28
C PRO A 201 3.72 3.75 0.21
N TYR A 202 2.68 3.00 0.62
CA TYR A 202 2.16 2.87 1.99
C TYR A 202 1.56 1.46 2.21
N TRP A 203 1.41 1.04 3.47
CA TRP A 203 0.76 -0.23 3.85
C TRP A 203 -0.62 0.02 4.50
N CYS A 204 -1.59 -0.90 4.35
CA CYS A 204 -2.94 -0.80 4.92
C CYS A 204 -3.52 -2.20 5.31
N GLY A 205 -4.40 -2.28 6.32
CA GLY A 205 -4.95 -3.52 6.94
C GLY A 205 -6.49 -3.57 7.10
N ASN A 206 -7.03 -4.57 7.82
CA ASN A 206 -8.48 -4.91 7.91
C ASN A 206 -9.09 -4.79 9.34
N THR A 207 -10.43 -4.85 9.44
CA THR A 207 -11.25 -4.50 10.64
C THR A 207 -11.78 -5.71 11.44
N LEU A 208 -11.00 -6.19 12.42
CA LEU A 208 -11.42 -7.10 13.49
C LEU A 208 -10.94 -6.51 14.82
N MET A 209 -11.77 -6.58 15.88
CA MET A 209 -11.41 -5.98 17.18
C MET A 209 -11.77 -6.87 18.37
N PHE A 210 -11.00 -6.69 19.44
CA PHE A 210 -11.31 -7.14 20.80
C PHE A 210 -10.61 -6.19 21.78
N TRP A 211 -11.15 -6.08 22.99
CA TRP A 211 -10.53 -5.32 24.07
C TRP A 211 -9.56 -6.19 24.87
N SER A 212 -8.41 -5.63 25.24
CA SER A 212 -7.45 -6.28 26.13
C SER A 212 -6.85 -5.25 27.09
N GLY A 213 -6.41 -5.71 28.26
CA GLY A 213 -5.56 -4.91 29.14
C GLY A 213 -4.17 -4.66 28.52
N PRO A 214 -3.29 -3.93 29.22
CA PRO A 214 -1.92 -3.73 28.79
C PRO A 214 -1.23 -5.06 28.49
N ASN A 215 -0.63 -5.15 27.30
CA ASN A 215 0.11 -6.31 26.85
C ASN A 215 1.44 -5.86 26.24
N LYS A 216 2.29 -6.82 25.87
CA LYS A 216 3.60 -6.52 25.28
C LYS A 216 3.50 -5.61 24.04
N LEU A 217 2.50 -5.80 23.17
CA LEU A 217 2.31 -4.95 22.00
C LEU A 217 2.03 -3.49 22.41
N PHE A 218 1.11 -3.24 23.34
CA PHE A 218 0.80 -1.91 23.87
C PHE A 218 2.01 -1.27 24.57
N ASN A 219 2.68 -2.01 25.46
CA ASN A 219 3.82 -1.54 26.25
C ASN A 219 5.01 -1.16 25.36
N GLN A 220 5.25 -1.91 24.27
CA GLN A 220 6.35 -1.63 23.34
C GLN A 220 6.03 -0.56 22.30
N THR A 221 4.79 -0.10 22.23
CA THR A 221 4.31 0.87 21.23
C THR A 221 3.63 2.08 21.87
N LEU A 222 2.29 2.09 21.98
CA LEU A 222 1.47 3.22 22.43
C LEU A 222 1.90 3.76 23.79
N LYS A 223 2.25 2.90 24.75
CA LYS A 223 2.68 3.32 26.10
C LYS A 223 3.88 4.28 26.06
N LYS A 224 4.77 4.15 25.05
CA LYS A 224 5.95 5.03 24.90
C LYS A 224 5.59 6.48 24.59
N PHE A 225 4.38 6.73 24.10
CA PHE A 225 3.90 8.08 23.80
C PHE A 225 3.22 8.75 25.00
N GLU A 226 2.97 8.03 26.10
CA GLU A 226 2.21 8.52 27.25
C GLU A 226 2.76 9.85 27.78
N GLN A 227 4.05 9.91 28.12
CA GLN A 227 4.64 11.15 28.65
C GLN A 227 4.52 12.30 27.65
N LYS A 228 4.78 12.04 26.37
CA LYS A 228 4.73 13.09 25.35
C LYS A 228 3.29 13.59 25.13
N LEU A 229 2.30 12.70 25.17
CA LEU A 229 0.89 13.07 25.06
C LEU A 229 0.43 13.85 26.29
N ALA A 230 0.90 13.47 27.48
CA ALA A 230 0.64 14.20 28.72
C ALA A 230 1.24 15.62 28.70
N ASP A 231 2.50 15.76 28.26
CA ASP A 231 3.18 17.06 28.14
C ASP A 231 2.45 18.01 27.17
N GLU A 232 1.84 17.46 26.11
CA GLU A 232 1.07 18.22 25.12
C GLU A 232 -0.39 18.44 25.55
N GLY A 233 -0.81 17.92 26.71
CA GLY A 233 -2.19 17.98 27.19
C GLY A 233 -3.18 17.28 26.24
N TYR A 234 -2.75 16.25 25.52
CA TYR A 234 -3.60 15.58 24.55
C TYR A 234 -4.69 14.76 25.25
N VAL A 235 -5.95 15.04 24.92
CA VAL A 235 -7.12 14.29 25.35
C VAL A 235 -7.83 13.77 24.11
N GLY A 236 -7.91 12.45 23.97
CA GLY A 236 -8.61 11.84 22.83
C GLY A 236 -8.15 10.42 22.51
N TYR A 237 -8.63 9.94 21.36
CA TYR A 237 -8.34 8.62 20.84
C TYR A 237 -7.06 8.59 20.01
N ILE A 238 -6.16 7.65 20.34
CA ILE A 238 -5.00 7.32 19.51
C ILE A 238 -5.12 5.88 19.00
N ASP A 239 -4.88 5.71 17.71
CA ASP A 239 -4.71 4.43 17.04
C ASP A 239 -3.29 4.33 16.47
N LEU A 240 -2.71 3.13 16.56
CA LEU A 240 -1.40 2.82 16.00
C LEU A 240 -1.46 1.49 15.26
N ASN A 241 -1.65 1.57 13.96
CA ASN A 241 -1.67 0.41 13.08
C ASN A 241 -0.25 -0.15 12.93
N CYS A 242 -0.10 -1.45 13.12
CA CYS A 242 1.18 -2.15 13.11
C CYS A 242 1.13 -3.39 12.20
N ILE A 243 2.24 -3.68 11.53
CA ILE A 243 2.55 -5.04 11.09
C ILE A 243 3.43 -5.67 12.16
N VAL A 244 3.16 -6.92 12.52
CA VAL A 244 3.96 -7.66 13.50
C VAL A 244 4.38 -9.01 12.94
N ASN A 245 5.58 -9.44 13.31
CA ASN A 245 6.09 -10.78 13.02
C ASN A 245 6.98 -11.28 14.17
N SER A 246 7.56 -12.47 14.02
CA SER A 246 8.45 -13.07 15.04
C SER A 246 9.69 -12.24 15.39
N LYS A 247 10.09 -11.28 14.54
CA LYS A 247 11.27 -10.44 14.73
C LYS A 247 10.96 -9.10 15.40
N GLY A 248 9.72 -8.60 15.29
CA GLY A 248 9.37 -7.31 15.88
C GLY A 248 8.03 -6.73 15.46
N ILE A 249 7.81 -5.51 15.95
CA ILE A 249 6.64 -4.67 15.70
C ILE A 249 7.04 -3.52 14.79
N TYR A 250 6.27 -3.31 13.72
CA TYR A 250 6.54 -2.32 12.68
C TYR A 250 5.32 -1.38 12.57
N PRO A 251 5.35 -0.22 13.25
CA PRO A 251 4.30 0.78 13.12
C PRO A 251 4.19 1.31 11.69
N ILE A 252 2.96 1.47 11.21
CA ILE A 252 2.65 1.92 9.84
C ILE A 252 1.98 3.29 9.86
N GLU A 253 0.96 3.45 10.71
CA GLU A 253 0.10 4.62 10.74
C GLU A 253 -0.23 4.96 12.19
N PHE A 254 -0.04 6.23 12.54
CA PHE A 254 -0.44 6.81 13.82
C PHE A 254 -1.58 7.79 13.55
N THR A 255 -2.71 7.60 14.23
CA THR A 255 -3.93 8.35 13.97
C THR A 255 -4.53 8.86 15.28
N SER A 256 -4.89 10.14 15.33
CA SER A 256 -5.44 10.82 16.51
C SER A 256 -6.94 11.12 16.39
N ARG A 257 -7.69 10.21 15.74
CA ARG A 257 -9.13 10.30 15.48
C ARG A 257 -9.69 8.90 15.24
N PHE A 258 -10.95 8.69 15.60
CA PHE A 258 -11.61 7.42 15.35
C PHE A 258 -11.65 7.08 13.85
N GLY A 259 -11.39 5.82 13.52
CA GLY A 259 -11.55 5.31 12.16
C GLY A 259 -12.99 4.90 11.87
N TYR A 260 -13.38 4.93 10.60
CA TYR A 260 -14.60 4.26 10.13
C TYR A 260 -14.21 2.97 9.39
N PRO A 261 -14.82 1.81 9.71
CA PRO A 261 -15.93 1.61 10.64
C PRO A 261 -15.51 1.32 12.11
N CYS A 262 -14.24 1.48 12.46
CA CYS A 262 -13.67 1.17 13.80
C CYS A 262 -14.50 1.73 14.97
N VAL A 263 -14.98 2.97 14.88
CA VAL A 263 -15.78 3.62 15.94
C VAL A 263 -17.04 2.83 16.28
N PHE A 264 -17.74 2.31 15.27
CA PHE A 264 -18.97 1.53 15.44
C PHE A 264 -18.70 0.17 16.09
N ILE A 265 -17.56 -0.44 15.71
CA ILE A 265 -17.15 -1.73 16.26
C ILE A 265 -16.73 -1.57 17.73
N GLN A 266 -16.04 -0.48 18.06
CA GLN A 266 -15.67 -0.13 19.43
C GLN A 266 -16.91 0.15 20.28
N GLU A 267 -17.87 0.92 19.75
CA GLU A 267 -19.14 1.22 20.41
C GLU A 267 -19.85 -0.05 20.88
N GLU A 268 -19.99 -1.02 19.99
CA GLU A 268 -20.68 -2.28 20.27
C GLU A 268 -19.91 -3.15 21.28
N GLY A 269 -18.62 -2.88 21.47
CA GLY A 269 -17.82 -3.50 22.52
C GLY A 269 -17.89 -2.77 23.87
N MET A 270 -18.43 -1.56 23.92
CA MET A 270 -18.50 -0.75 25.14
C MET A 270 -19.80 -0.99 25.91
N ILE A 271 -19.65 -1.24 27.21
CA ILE A 271 -20.77 -1.26 28.17
C ILE A 271 -21.06 0.17 28.63
N SER A 272 -20.00 0.96 28.85
CA SER A 272 -20.14 2.39 29.12
C SER A 272 -20.69 3.10 27.87
N PRO A 273 -21.74 3.94 27.97
CA PRO A 273 -22.19 4.74 26.83
C PRO A 273 -21.04 5.58 26.29
N MET A 274 -20.74 5.46 25.00
CA MET A 274 -19.57 6.12 24.40
C MET A 274 -19.65 7.65 24.54
N GLY A 275 -20.85 8.21 24.38
CA GLY A 275 -21.09 9.65 24.53
C GLY A 275 -20.69 10.15 25.92
N ASP A 276 -21.15 9.49 26.98
CA ASP A 276 -20.83 9.84 28.36
C ASP A 276 -19.34 9.69 28.65
N PHE A 277 -18.75 8.59 28.18
CA PHE A 277 -17.31 8.34 28.31
C PHE A 277 -16.47 9.45 27.66
N LEU A 278 -16.79 9.83 26.43
CA LEU A 278 -16.09 10.90 25.72
C LEU A 278 -16.34 12.28 26.34
N TYR A 279 -17.55 12.53 26.83
CA TYR A 279 -17.91 13.76 27.52
C TYR A 279 -17.11 13.94 28.81
N GLU A 280 -17.03 12.90 29.66
CA GLU A 280 -16.23 12.93 30.88
C GLU A 280 -14.74 13.12 30.59
N LEU A 281 -14.20 12.47 29.56
CA LEU A 281 -12.82 12.71 29.09
C LEU A 281 -12.60 14.17 28.69
N ALA A 282 -13.53 14.75 27.92
CA ALA A 282 -13.42 16.13 27.45
C ALA A 282 -13.45 17.16 28.59
N LEU A 283 -14.06 16.82 29.74
CA LEU A 283 -14.04 17.63 30.96
C LEU A 283 -12.74 17.48 31.79
N GLY A 284 -11.78 16.67 31.33
CA GLY A 284 -10.56 16.34 32.09
C GLY A 284 -10.77 15.27 33.16
N GLY A 285 -11.91 14.58 33.14
CA GLY A 285 -12.18 13.44 34.00
C GLY A 285 -11.38 12.19 33.61
N LEU A 286 -11.39 11.20 34.50
CA LEU A 286 -10.80 9.87 34.28
C LEU A 286 -11.90 8.79 34.31
N PRO A 287 -12.81 8.77 33.32
CA PRO A 287 -13.90 7.79 33.28
C PRO A 287 -13.36 6.36 33.22
N LYS A 288 -14.03 5.44 33.91
CA LYS A 288 -13.73 4.01 33.79
C LYS A 288 -14.40 3.43 32.55
N LEU A 289 -13.60 2.95 31.62
CA LEU A 289 -14.07 2.24 30.43
C LEU A 289 -14.49 0.81 30.80
N LYS A 290 -15.79 0.51 30.73
CA LYS A 290 -16.33 -0.85 30.86
C LYS A 290 -16.63 -1.40 29.47
N VAL A 291 -16.19 -2.62 29.20
CA VAL A 291 -16.29 -3.28 27.89
C VAL A 291 -16.73 -4.73 28.01
N HIS A 292 -17.33 -5.25 26.96
CA HIS A 292 -17.59 -6.67 26.81
C HIS A 292 -16.28 -7.42 26.55
N THR A 293 -16.14 -8.59 27.18
CA THR A 293 -15.12 -9.58 26.81
C THR A 293 -15.49 -10.27 25.50
N GLY A 294 -14.50 -10.68 24.71
CA GLY A 294 -14.72 -11.37 23.44
C GLY A 294 -14.48 -10.46 22.24
N PHE A 295 -15.16 -10.75 21.15
CA PHE A 295 -14.87 -10.20 19.83
C PHE A 295 -15.99 -9.29 19.33
N GLN A 296 -15.59 -8.26 18.59
CA GLN A 296 -16.47 -7.40 17.81
C GLN A 296 -16.02 -7.40 16.36
N ILE A 297 -16.99 -7.54 15.45
CA ILE A 297 -16.79 -7.53 14.00
C ILE A 297 -17.70 -6.48 13.40
N GLY A 298 -17.19 -5.71 12.46
CA GLY A 298 -17.98 -4.80 11.63
C GLY A 298 -17.87 -5.16 10.17
N VAL A 299 -19.01 -5.30 9.50
CA VAL A 299 -19.11 -5.55 8.06
C VAL A 299 -19.81 -4.36 7.42
N ARG A 300 -19.13 -3.71 6.47
CA ARG A 300 -19.74 -2.64 5.67
C ARG A 300 -20.65 -3.22 4.61
N ILE A 301 -21.87 -2.70 4.56
CA ILE A 301 -22.84 -2.93 3.49
C ILE A 301 -22.71 -1.80 2.49
N VAL A 302 -22.39 -2.19 1.26
CA VAL A 302 -22.07 -1.26 0.18
C VAL A 302 -22.94 -1.54 -1.04
N VAL A 303 -23.07 -0.55 -1.90
CA VAL A 303 -23.82 -0.59 -3.16
C VAL A 303 -22.96 -0.02 -4.28
N PRO A 304 -23.24 -0.31 -5.56
CA PRO A 304 -22.52 0.28 -6.68
C PRO A 304 -22.50 1.82 -6.59
N PRO A 305 -21.43 2.47 -7.02
CA PRO A 305 -20.26 1.92 -7.68
C PRO A 305 -19.13 1.62 -6.70
N PHE A 306 -19.36 1.45 -5.39
CA PHE A 306 -18.26 1.16 -4.47
C PHE A 306 -17.40 0.00 -5.05
N PRO A 307 -16.08 -0.06 -4.83
CA PRO A 307 -15.17 0.97 -4.32
C PRO A 307 -14.64 1.87 -5.47
N PHE A 308 -15.48 2.35 -6.38
CA PHE A 308 -15.09 3.21 -7.51
C PHE A 308 -15.79 4.56 -7.47
N SER A 309 -15.18 5.56 -8.13
CA SER A 309 -15.71 6.92 -8.26
C SER A 309 -16.49 7.14 -9.54
N ASP A 310 -17.65 6.49 -9.66
CA ASP A 310 -18.56 6.72 -10.78
C ASP A 310 -19.90 7.31 -10.34
N LYS A 311 -20.10 8.60 -10.64
CA LYS A 311 -21.34 9.30 -10.28
C LYS A 311 -22.54 8.78 -11.08
N GLU A 312 -22.33 8.40 -12.34
CA GLU A 312 -23.41 7.93 -13.22
C GLU A 312 -23.92 6.57 -12.72
N THR A 313 -23.01 5.61 -12.50
CA THR A 313 -23.39 4.31 -11.91
C THR A 313 -24.08 4.47 -10.56
N PHE A 314 -23.61 5.37 -9.68
CA PHE A 314 -24.29 5.60 -8.40
C PHE A 314 -25.73 6.09 -8.60
N ASN A 315 -25.93 7.09 -9.45
CA ASN A 315 -27.25 7.67 -9.72
C ASN A 315 -28.21 6.64 -10.33
N VAL A 316 -27.72 5.76 -11.20
CA VAL A 316 -28.55 4.76 -11.90
C VAL A 316 -28.84 3.54 -11.03
N LYS A 317 -27.88 3.09 -10.21
CA LYS A 317 -27.97 1.79 -9.52
C LYS A 317 -28.32 1.89 -8.04
N SER A 318 -28.08 3.02 -7.39
CA SER A 318 -28.01 3.05 -5.92
C SER A 318 -28.72 4.21 -5.27
N LYS A 319 -28.67 5.40 -5.88
CA LYS A 319 -29.31 6.59 -5.35
C LYS A 319 -30.81 6.34 -5.13
N ASP A 320 -31.32 6.83 -4.00
CA ASP A 320 -32.73 6.75 -3.59
C ASP A 320 -33.24 5.30 -3.38
N SER A 321 -32.36 4.30 -3.35
CA SER A 321 -32.72 2.94 -2.99
C SER A 321 -33.22 2.87 -1.55
N VAL A 322 -34.37 2.24 -1.33
CA VAL A 322 -34.95 2.03 0.00
C VAL A 322 -34.19 0.91 0.73
N ILE A 323 -33.93 1.13 2.01
CA ILE A 323 -33.33 0.16 2.92
C ILE A 323 -34.44 -0.51 3.70
N PHE A 324 -34.67 -1.79 3.41
CA PHE A 324 -35.70 -2.56 4.09
C PHE A 324 -35.09 -3.40 5.21
N PHE A 325 -35.65 -3.26 6.41
CA PHE A 325 -35.32 -4.07 7.59
C PHE A 325 -36.49 -4.98 7.93
N LYS A 326 -36.29 -6.31 7.84
CA LYS A 326 -37.38 -7.29 8.08
C LYS A 326 -37.84 -7.34 9.55
N LYS A 327 -37.01 -6.88 10.47
CA LYS A 327 -37.20 -6.84 11.93
C LYS A 327 -36.53 -5.60 12.52
N PRO A 328 -36.93 -5.14 13.73
CA PRO A 328 -36.22 -4.07 14.44
C PRO A 328 -34.70 -4.32 14.48
N VAL A 329 -33.93 -3.25 14.25
CA VAL A 329 -32.48 -3.31 14.07
C VAL A 329 -31.72 -2.99 15.35
N SER A 330 -30.69 -3.77 15.63
CA SER A 330 -29.65 -3.48 16.64
C SER A 330 -28.29 -3.81 16.03
N GLY A 331 -27.25 -3.07 16.44
CA GLY A 331 -25.90 -3.18 15.88
C GLY A 331 -25.83 -2.94 14.37
N VAL A 332 -26.68 -2.03 13.88
CA VAL A 332 -26.63 -1.52 12.51
C VAL A 332 -26.43 -0.02 12.59
N HIS A 333 -25.29 0.45 12.12
CA HIS A 333 -24.92 1.86 12.11
C HIS A 333 -25.14 2.42 10.71
N ILE A 334 -25.85 3.55 10.65
CA ILE A 334 -26.16 4.25 9.41
C ILE A 334 -24.97 5.11 8.97
N GLU A 335 -24.71 5.15 7.66
CA GLU A 335 -23.67 6.00 7.06
C GLU A 335 -24.31 6.97 6.04
N ASP A 336 -24.13 6.77 4.74
CA ASP A 336 -24.59 7.72 3.72
C ASP A 336 -26.10 7.55 3.38
N VAL A 337 -26.96 7.66 4.39
CA VAL A 337 -28.41 7.44 4.28
C VAL A 337 -29.22 8.55 4.93
N LYS A 338 -30.47 8.69 4.51
CA LYS A 338 -31.40 9.68 5.05
C LYS A 338 -32.75 9.02 5.35
N LEU A 339 -33.44 9.49 6.38
CA LEU A 339 -34.85 9.14 6.61
C LEU A 339 -35.75 10.09 5.82
N VAL A 340 -36.55 9.56 4.89
CA VAL A 340 -37.50 10.29 4.05
C VAL A 340 -38.86 9.61 4.16
N ASN A 341 -39.89 10.32 4.60
CA ASN A 341 -41.25 9.80 4.77
C ASN A 341 -41.34 8.50 5.60
N GLY A 342 -40.47 8.34 6.61
CA GLY A 342 -40.40 7.15 7.46
C GLY A 342 -39.58 6.00 6.87
N GLU A 343 -38.99 6.17 5.69
CA GLU A 343 -38.15 5.16 5.03
C GLU A 343 -36.69 5.59 5.00
N TRP A 344 -35.78 4.66 5.29
CA TRP A 344 -34.35 4.89 5.12
C TRP A 344 -33.99 4.75 3.65
N VAL A 345 -33.36 5.77 3.09
CA VAL A 345 -32.98 5.83 1.67
C VAL A 345 -31.48 6.11 1.51
N VAL A 346 -30.88 5.52 0.48
CA VAL A 346 -29.47 5.72 0.13
C VAL A 346 -29.27 7.09 -0.52
N THR A 347 -28.52 8.00 0.10
CA THR A 347 -28.35 9.39 -0.37
C THR A 347 -26.90 9.84 -0.54
N GLY A 348 -25.95 8.92 -0.37
CA GLY A 348 -24.52 9.18 -0.50
C GLY A 348 -24.00 9.48 -1.89
N THR A 349 -22.68 9.30 -2.03
CA THR A 349 -22.04 9.23 -3.36
C THR A 349 -21.03 8.09 -3.44
N ALA A 350 -20.54 7.61 -2.30
CA ALA A 350 -19.52 6.57 -2.24
C ALA A 350 -20.07 5.15 -2.39
N GLY A 351 -21.36 4.95 -2.09
CA GLY A 351 -21.98 3.64 -2.04
C GLY A 351 -21.71 2.90 -0.73
N VAL A 352 -21.32 3.59 0.35
CA VAL A 352 -21.23 3.01 1.69
C VAL A 352 -22.50 3.32 2.45
N VAL A 353 -23.28 2.29 2.79
CA VAL A 353 -24.65 2.49 3.25
C VAL A 353 -24.78 2.26 4.75
N LEU A 354 -24.31 1.12 5.23
CA LEU A 354 -24.42 0.69 6.62
C LEU A 354 -23.11 0.05 7.07
N THR A 355 -22.83 0.11 8.37
CA THR A 355 -21.95 -0.86 9.03
C THR A 355 -22.80 -1.74 9.93
N VAL A 356 -22.76 -3.05 9.70
CA VAL A 356 -23.41 -4.03 10.57
C VAL A 356 -22.36 -4.62 11.48
N CYS A 357 -22.59 -4.54 12.77
CA CYS A 357 -21.71 -5.09 13.78
C CYS A 357 -22.25 -6.43 14.30
N GLY A 358 -21.36 -7.25 14.82
CA GLY A 358 -21.69 -8.45 15.58
C GLY A 358 -20.71 -8.65 16.73
N THR A 359 -21.21 -9.13 17.85
CA THR A 359 -20.45 -9.39 19.07
C THR A 359 -20.61 -10.84 19.50
N GLY A 360 -19.60 -11.38 20.18
CA GLY A 360 -19.64 -12.74 20.68
C GLY A 360 -18.46 -13.08 21.57
N SER A 361 -18.64 -14.04 22.48
CA SER A 361 -17.55 -14.53 23.34
C SER A 361 -16.43 -15.20 22.53
N THR A 362 -16.77 -15.72 21.34
CA THR A 362 -15.81 -16.23 20.35
C THR A 362 -15.98 -15.50 19.04
N LEU A 363 -14.92 -15.50 18.22
CA LEU A 363 -14.97 -14.90 16.88
C LEU A 363 -16.10 -15.49 16.02
N LYS A 364 -16.26 -16.82 16.05
CA LYS A 364 -17.31 -17.50 15.28
C LYS A 364 -18.71 -17.05 15.68
N GLN A 365 -18.94 -16.76 16.97
CA GLN A 365 -20.21 -16.21 17.43
C GLN A 365 -20.43 -14.77 16.94
N ALA A 366 -19.39 -13.92 16.99
CA ALA A 366 -19.45 -12.56 16.45
C ALA A 366 -19.73 -12.58 14.94
N GLN A 367 -19.07 -13.46 14.18
CA GLN A 367 -19.31 -13.69 12.75
C GLN A 367 -20.74 -14.17 12.50
N ALA A 368 -21.19 -15.19 13.22
CA ALA A 368 -22.56 -15.70 13.07
C ALA A 368 -23.60 -14.60 13.33
N GLN A 369 -23.40 -13.77 14.35
CA GLN A 369 -24.31 -12.68 14.67
C GLN A 369 -24.32 -11.59 13.58
N VAL A 370 -23.15 -11.12 13.12
CA VAL A 370 -23.09 -10.07 12.08
C VAL A 370 -23.74 -10.56 10.79
N TYR A 371 -23.42 -11.76 10.31
CA TYR A 371 -23.99 -12.29 9.07
C TYR A 371 -25.48 -12.63 9.21
N GLN A 372 -25.95 -13.01 10.39
CA GLN A 372 -27.38 -13.18 10.65
C GLN A 372 -28.12 -11.83 10.64
N ARG A 373 -27.53 -10.76 11.18
CA ARG A 373 -28.08 -9.40 11.10
C ARG A 373 -28.15 -8.91 9.65
N ILE A 374 -27.14 -9.21 8.83
CA ILE A 374 -27.13 -8.82 7.41
C ILE A 374 -28.31 -9.47 6.64
N LYS A 375 -28.70 -10.71 6.95
CA LYS A 375 -29.87 -11.36 6.32
C LYS A 375 -31.21 -10.64 6.60
N ASN A 376 -31.26 -9.80 7.62
CA ASN A 376 -32.41 -8.96 7.95
C ASN A 376 -32.53 -7.72 7.04
N ILE A 377 -31.46 -7.39 6.30
CA ILE A 377 -31.33 -6.17 5.51
C ILE A 377 -31.52 -6.52 4.03
N SER A 378 -32.29 -5.69 3.32
CA SER A 378 -32.43 -5.76 1.88
C SER A 378 -32.27 -4.37 1.28
N ILE A 379 -31.27 -4.22 0.42
CA ILE A 379 -31.01 -3.01 -0.37
C ILE A 379 -30.69 -3.48 -1.79
N PRO A 380 -31.30 -2.88 -2.83
CA PRO A 380 -30.95 -3.16 -4.21
C PRO A 380 -29.44 -3.12 -4.46
N HIS A 381 -28.93 -4.14 -5.14
CA HIS A 381 -27.51 -4.26 -5.50
C HIS A 381 -26.51 -4.25 -4.33
N MET A 382 -26.96 -4.47 -3.09
CA MET A 382 -26.02 -4.52 -1.97
C MET A 382 -25.06 -5.70 -2.09
N TYR A 383 -23.85 -5.48 -1.63
CA TYR A 383 -22.87 -6.51 -1.41
C TYR A 383 -22.00 -6.12 -0.22
N TYR A 384 -21.26 -7.09 0.28
CA TYR A 384 -20.44 -7.00 1.47
C TYR A 384 -19.42 -8.12 1.46
N ARG A 385 -18.43 -8.04 2.35
CA ARG A 385 -17.43 -9.10 2.54
C ARG A 385 -17.94 -10.18 3.51
N ASP A 386 -17.72 -11.43 3.15
CA ASP A 386 -18.10 -12.63 3.91
C ASP A 386 -16.92 -13.31 4.63
N ASP A 387 -15.72 -12.75 4.54
CA ASP A 387 -14.45 -13.29 5.05
C ASP A 387 -13.83 -12.43 6.18
N ILE A 388 -14.61 -11.57 6.84
CA ILE A 388 -14.10 -10.70 7.91
C ILE A 388 -13.85 -11.54 9.17
N GLY A 389 -12.58 -11.57 9.59
CA GLY A 389 -12.13 -12.27 10.79
C GLY A 389 -11.52 -13.65 10.54
N ASP A 390 -11.66 -14.24 9.36
CA ASP A 390 -11.30 -15.64 9.10
C ASP A 390 -9.85 -16.01 9.46
N ARG A 391 -8.93 -15.06 9.31
CA ARG A 391 -7.51 -15.25 9.64
C ARG A 391 -7.17 -15.24 11.12
N TRP A 392 -8.07 -14.77 11.97
CA TRP A 392 -7.79 -14.57 13.38
C TRP A 392 -7.30 -15.84 14.07
N VAL A 393 -7.78 -17.02 13.65
CA VAL A 393 -7.30 -18.30 14.21
C VAL A 393 -5.78 -18.41 14.07
N ASP A 394 -5.27 -18.29 12.84
CA ASP A 394 -3.84 -18.39 12.56
C ASP A 394 -3.04 -17.20 13.12
N ASP A 395 -3.60 -15.99 13.03
CA ASP A 395 -2.92 -14.77 13.46
C ASP A 395 -2.85 -14.69 15.00
N SER A 396 -3.90 -15.11 15.71
CA SER A 396 -3.92 -15.23 17.18
C SER A 396 -2.85 -16.19 17.68
N ASP A 397 -2.76 -17.39 17.09
CA ASP A 397 -1.77 -18.39 17.47
C ASP A 397 -0.34 -17.87 17.32
N LYS A 398 -0.05 -17.17 16.21
CA LYS A 398 1.25 -16.52 15.99
C LYS A 398 1.51 -15.43 17.03
N LEU A 399 0.55 -14.56 17.29
CA LEU A 399 0.68 -13.46 18.25
C LEU A 399 0.93 -13.97 19.67
N HIS A 400 0.24 -15.03 20.10
CA HIS A 400 0.46 -15.67 21.40
C HIS A 400 1.80 -16.44 21.45
N SER A 401 2.20 -17.08 20.36
CA SER A 401 3.50 -17.78 20.25
C SER A 401 4.68 -16.80 20.29
N TRP A 402 4.56 -15.64 19.66
CA TRP A 402 5.55 -14.56 19.73
C TRP A 402 5.47 -13.75 21.04
N GLY A 403 4.45 -14.01 21.86
CA GLY A 403 4.25 -13.40 23.17
C GLY A 403 3.74 -11.97 23.13
N TYR A 404 3.17 -11.50 22.01
CA TYR A 404 2.67 -10.12 21.88
C TYR A 404 1.38 -9.86 22.67
N LEU A 405 0.51 -10.88 22.79
CA LEU A 405 -0.77 -10.79 23.50
C LEU A 405 -0.71 -11.35 24.92
N ARG A 406 0.48 -11.57 25.47
CA ARG A 406 0.64 -11.95 26.89
C ARG A 406 0.74 -10.68 27.72
N GLU A 407 0.12 -10.71 28.91
CA GLU A 407 0.35 -9.71 29.93
C GLU A 407 1.83 -9.71 30.31
N GLN A 408 2.42 -8.52 30.43
CA GLN A 408 3.79 -8.31 30.89
C GLN A 408 3.79 -7.20 31.93
#